data_AF-A0A6G1C378-F1
#
_entry.id   AF-A0A6G1C378-F1
#
_cell.length_a   1.000
_cell.length_b   1.000
_cell.length_c   1.000
_cell.angle_alpha   90.00
_cell.angle_beta   90.00
_cell.angle_gamma   90.00
#
_symmetry.space_group_name_H-M   'P 1'
#
loop_
_entity.id
_entity.type
_entity.pdbx_description
1 polymer ?
#
loop_
_entity_poly.entity_id
_entity_poly.type
_entity_poly.pdbx_seq_one_letter_code
_entity_poly.pdbx_strand_id
1 'polypeptide(L)'
;MERVDARRRAYELLDKADGDPTRARGRAVRCCEMALNLYMEDGDMKEARGLFRGGLMQRDADYGTIYRGWIAMEADHAGNVDFARTLFEEWRALGGGRDGGFWCRYVLFESRHGGARRVRDVAETAVAACPDDPAVHAKYAKLELRLGHEDRAFAVLGRALAAFKSDAAAQEWLVDEVRGYRDALRRHSLNGRLRSCYRVIKPCRPPHGYERLLSV
;
A
#
# COMPACT_ATOMS: atom_id res chain seq x y z
N MET A 1 -32.95 4.20 -13.91
CA MET A 1 -33.14 2.94 -14.65
C MET A 1 -31.84 2.51 -15.32
N GLU A 2 -31.27 3.33 -16.21
CA GLU A 2 -29.99 3.08 -16.90
C GLU A 2 -28.81 2.70 -15.99
N ARG A 3 -28.64 3.38 -14.84
CA ARG A 3 -27.55 3.11 -13.87
C ARG A 3 -27.70 1.77 -13.11
N VAL A 4 -28.94 1.37 -12.82
CA VAL A 4 -29.25 0.08 -12.18
C VAL A 4 -29.06 -1.05 -13.19
N ASP A 5 -29.37 -0.80 -14.47
CA ASP A 5 -29.13 -1.74 -15.57
C ASP A 5 -27.65 -1.87 -15.93
N ALA A 6 -26.86 -0.79 -15.82
CA ALA A 6 -25.40 -0.85 -15.94
C ALA A 6 -24.76 -1.67 -14.80
N ARG A 7 -25.22 -1.47 -13.55
CA ARG A 7 -24.83 -2.31 -12.40
C ARG A 7 -25.23 -3.77 -12.61
N ARG A 8 -26.47 -4.03 -13.04
CA ARG A 8 -26.99 -5.39 -13.32
C ARG A 8 -26.19 -6.12 -14.41
N ARG A 9 -25.86 -5.42 -15.51
CA ARG A 9 -25.02 -5.96 -16.58
C ARG A 9 -23.58 -6.23 -16.13
N ALA A 10 -23.04 -5.39 -15.25
CA ALA A 10 -21.74 -5.66 -14.63
C ALA A 10 -21.81 -6.93 -13.77
N TYR A 11 -22.87 -7.12 -12.98
CA TYR A 11 -23.09 -8.35 -12.21
C TYR A 11 -23.26 -9.60 -13.09
N GLU A 12 -24.04 -9.51 -14.17
CA GLU A 12 -24.20 -10.61 -15.14
C GLU A 12 -22.89 -10.97 -15.87
N LEU A 13 -21.99 -9.99 -16.06
CA LEU A 13 -20.64 -10.22 -16.62
C LEU A 13 -19.68 -10.88 -15.61
N LEU A 14 -19.87 -10.66 -14.31
CA LEU A 14 -19.10 -11.34 -13.27
C LEU A 14 -19.48 -12.83 -13.17
N ASP A 15 -20.74 -13.16 -13.44
CA ASP A 15 -21.32 -14.51 -13.31
C ASP A 15 -20.98 -15.45 -14.49
N LYS A 16 -20.72 -14.90 -15.69
CA LYS A 16 -20.50 -15.68 -16.94
C LYS A 16 -19.06 -16.13 -17.21
N ALA A 17 -18.12 -15.94 -16.29
CA ALA A 17 -16.70 -16.16 -16.56
C ALA A 17 -16.15 -17.36 -15.78
N ASP A 18 -15.81 -18.43 -16.52
CA ASP A 18 -15.15 -19.66 -16.05
C ASP A 18 -13.96 -19.42 -15.09
N GLY A 19 -13.61 -20.45 -14.31
CA GLY A 19 -12.67 -20.44 -13.18
C GLY A 19 -11.18 -20.24 -13.48
N ASP A 20 -10.84 -19.35 -14.41
CA ASP A 20 -9.47 -18.88 -14.64
C ASP A 20 -9.06 -17.85 -13.55
N PRO A 21 -7.95 -18.08 -12.82
CA PRO A 21 -7.45 -17.16 -11.78
C PRO A 21 -7.16 -15.73 -12.26
N THR A 22 -6.78 -15.54 -13.52
CA THR A 22 -6.51 -14.21 -14.08
C THR A 22 -7.80 -13.41 -14.27
N ARG A 23 -8.89 -14.10 -14.64
CA ARG A 23 -10.23 -13.53 -14.76
C ARG A 23 -10.84 -13.29 -13.38
N ALA A 24 -10.63 -14.18 -12.41
CA ALA A 24 -11.03 -13.99 -11.02
C ALA A 24 -10.45 -12.73 -10.40
N ARG A 25 -9.15 -12.48 -10.61
CA ARG A 25 -8.49 -11.24 -10.19
C ARG A 25 -9.09 -10.01 -10.88
N GLY A 26 -9.35 -10.09 -12.18
CA GLY A 26 -10.03 -9.02 -12.93
C GLY A 26 -11.42 -8.70 -12.40
N ARG A 27 -12.21 -9.73 -12.02
CA ARG A 27 -13.51 -9.58 -11.37
C ARG A 27 -13.38 -8.92 -10.00
N ALA A 28 -12.42 -9.35 -9.18
CA ALA A 28 -12.16 -8.77 -7.86
C ALA A 28 -11.76 -7.29 -7.95
N VAL A 29 -10.91 -6.91 -8.91
CA VAL A 29 -10.52 -5.51 -9.14
C VAL A 29 -11.75 -4.66 -9.50
N ARG A 30 -12.58 -5.11 -10.45
CA ARG A 30 -13.81 -4.39 -10.82
C ARG A 30 -14.79 -4.28 -9.66
N CYS A 31 -14.90 -5.31 -8.83
CA CYS A 31 -15.71 -5.27 -7.61
C CYS A 31 -15.21 -4.16 -6.66
N CYS A 32 -13.90 -4.07 -6.44
CA CYS A 32 -13.30 -3.01 -5.63
C CYS A 32 -13.53 -1.62 -6.22
N GLU A 33 -13.33 -1.44 -7.53
CA GLU A 33 -13.56 -0.17 -8.23
C GLU A 33 -15.03 0.27 -8.13
N MET A 34 -15.96 -0.66 -8.37
CA MET A 34 -17.39 -0.37 -8.28
C MET A 34 -17.80 0.02 -6.86
N ALA A 35 -17.29 -0.68 -5.84
CA ALA A 35 -17.59 -0.37 -4.45
C ALA A 35 -17.05 1.02 -4.03
N LEU A 36 -15.84 1.37 -4.48
CA LEU A 36 -15.26 2.70 -4.25
C LEU A 36 -16.06 3.79 -4.96
N ASN A 37 -16.40 3.61 -6.23
CA ASN A 37 -17.19 4.60 -6.98
C ASN A 37 -18.57 4.81 -6.36
N LEU A 38 -19.24 3.73 -5.95
CA LEU A 38 -20.52 3.78 -5.24
C LEU A 38 -20.40 4.59 -3.95
N TYR A 39 -19.39 4.29 -3.14
CA TYR A 39 -19.14 5.04 -1.91
C TYR A 39 -18.88 6.53 -2.19
N MET A 40 -18.10 6.85 -3.21
CA MET A 40 -17.75 8.23 -3.56
C MET A 40 -18.92 9.03 -4.14
N GLU A 41 -19.80 8.40 -4.92
CA GLU A 41 -20.97 9.06 -5.51
C GLU A 41 -22.14 9.16 -4.52
N ASP A 42 -22.47 8.05 -3.84
CA ASP A 42 -23.72 7.91 -3.08
C ASP A 42 -23.51 8.03 -1.56
N GLY A 43 -22.26 7.90 -1.07
CA GLY A 43 -21.96 7.86 0.36
C GLY A 43 -22.47 6.61 1.09
N ASP A 44 -23.08 5.66 0.37
CA ASP A 44 -23.70 4.47 0.99
C ASP A 44 -22.65 3.38 1.27
N MET A 45 -22.16 3.39 2.51
CA MET A 45 -21.25 2.39 3.04
C MET A 45 -21.84 0.97 3.07
N LYS A 46 -23.16 0.84 3.24
CA LYS A 46 -23.83 -0.46 3.39
C LYS A 46 -23.88 -1.19 2.05
N GLU A 47 -24.22 -0.48 0.98
CA GLU A 47 -24.18 -1.04 -0.38
C GLU A 47 -22.76 -1.37 -0.82
N ALA A 48 -21.78 -0.50 -0.55
CA ALA A 48 -20.37 -0.77 -0.86
C ALA A 48 -19.85 -2.03 -0.14
N ARG A 49 -20.20 -2.23 1.13
CA ARG A 49 -19.90 -3.49 1.86
C ARG A 49 -20.63 -4.69 1.28
N GLY A 50 -21.86 -4.51 0.81
CA GLY A 50 -22.65 -5.55 0.13
C GLY A 50 -21.95 -6.07 -1.12
N LEU A 51 -21.34 -5.18 -1.90
CA LEU A 51 -20.53 -5.52 -3.07
C LEU A 51 -19.35 -6.43 -2.72
N PHE A 52 -18.58 -6.07 -1.69
CA PHE A 52 -17.46 -6.91 -1.26
C PHE A 52 -17.91 -8.28 -0.75
N ARG A 53 -18.99 -8.33 0.05
CA ARG A 53 -19.58 -9.60 0.51
C ARG A 53 -20.02 -10.48 -0.66
N GLY A 54 -20.70 -9.89 -1.65
CA GLY A 54 -21.10 -10.60 -2.86
C GLY A 54 -19.91 -11.11 -3.67
N GLY A 55 -18.83 -10.32 -3.75
CA GLY A 55 -17.58 -10.73 -4.39
C GLY A 55 -16.91 -11.92 -3.71
N LEU A 56 -16.95 -11.98 -2.38
CA LEU A 56 -16.39 -13.09 -1.59
C LEU A 56 -17.20 -14.39 -1.69
N MET A 57 -18.50 -14.32 -2.00
CA MET A 57 -19.35 -15.50 -2.17
C MET A 57 -19.12 -16.23 -3.50
N GLN A 58 -18.34 -15.65 -4.41
CA GLN A 58 -18.05 -16.26 -5.70
C GLN A 58 -17.12 -17.47 -5.54
N ARG A 59 -17.40 -18.55 -6.29
CA ARG A 59 -16.68 -19.83 -6.16
C ARG A 59 -15.17 -19.70 -6.36
N ASP A 60 -14.77 -18.79 -7.25
CA ASP A 60 -13.37 -18.51 -7.60
C ASP A 60 -12.96 -17.09 -7.14
N ALA A 61 -13.37 -16.67 -5.94
CA ALA A 61 -13.05 -15.35 -5.41
C ALA A 61 -11.55 -15.18 -5.15
N ASP A 62 -10.96 -14.10 -5.66
CA ASP A 62 -9.64 -13.64 -5.23
C ASP A 62 -9.79 -12.87 -3.91
N TYR A 63 -9.81 -13.62 -2.81
CA TYR A 63 -9.92 -13.11 -1.45
C TYR A 63 -8.86 -12.03 -1.16
N GLY A 64 -7.61 -12.22 -1.61
CA GLY A 64 -6.54 -11.27 -1.35
C GLY A 64 -6.82 -9.91 -1.96
N THR A 65 -7.28 -9.85 -3.21
CA THR A 65 -7.61 -8.58 -3.86
C THR A 65 -8.84 -7.92 -3.23
N ILE A 66 -9.89 -8.69 -2.93
CA ILE A 66 -11.12 -8.17 -2.31
C ILE A 66 -10.85 -7.57 -0.93
N TYR A 67 -10.20 -8.31 -0.03
CA TYR A 67 -9.88 -7.82 1.31
C TYR A 67 -8.93 -6.61 1.27
N ARG A 68 -7.94 -6.58 0.37
CA ARG A 68 -7.07 -5.40 0.19
C ARG A 68 -7.88 -4.15 -0.19
N GLY A 69 -8.83 -4.28 -1.13
CA GLY A 69 -9.70 -3.19 -1.54
C GLY A 69 -10.62 -2.73 -0.42
N TRP A 70 -11.23 -3.68 0.29
CA TRP A 70 -12.15 -3.39 1.38
C TRP A 70 -11.45 -2.69 2.55
N ILE A 71 -10.30 -3.19 2.99
CA ILE A 71 -9.47 -2.56 4.04
C ILE A 71 -9.10 -1.12 3.64
N ALA A 72 -8.65 -0.91 2.40
CA ALA A 72 -8.28 0.42 1.92
C ALA A 72 -9.47 1.39 1.90
N MET A 73 -10.65 0.95 1.46
CA MET A 73 -11.86 1.77 1.50
C MET A 73 -12.22 2.18 2.94
N GLU A 74 -12.28 1.21 3.86
CA GLU A 74 -12.66 1.48 5.26
C GLU A 74 -11.65 2.40 5.96
N ALA A 75 -10.35 2.22 5.67
CA ALA A 75 -9.28 3.00 6.28
C ALA A 75 -9.15 4.41 5.70
N ASP A 76 -9.06 4.53 4.37
CA ASP A 76 -8.70 5.78 3.71
C ASP A 76 -9.93 6.69 3.49
N HIS A 77 -11.14 6.13 3.41
CA HIS A 77 -12.34 6.89 3.04
C HIS A 77 -13.34 6.99 4.20
N ALA A 78 -13.66 5.86 4.83
CA ALA A 78 -14.63 5.84 5.93
C ALA A 78 -14.01 6.19 7.30
N GLY A 79 -12.67 6.13 7.43
CA GLY A 79 -11.97 6.33 8.70
C GLY A 79 -12.16 5.21 9.73
N ASN A 80 -12.76 4.08 9.34
CA ASN A 80 -13.07 2.94 10.21
C ASN A 80 -11.86 2.00 10.36
N VAL A 81 -10.80 2.50 10.98
CA VAL A 81 -9.53 1.76 11.12
C VAL A 81 -9.70 0.45 11.89
N ASP A 82 -10.53 0.40 12.92
CA ASP A 82 -10.72 -0.83 13.73
C ASP A 82 -11.49 -1.91 12.98
N PHE A 83 -12.44 -1.52 12.13
CA PHE A 83 -13.11 -2.46 11.24
C PHE A 83 -12.15 -2.98 10.17
N ALA A 84 -11.29 -2.12 9.62
CA ALA A 84 -10.24 -2.52 8.68
C ALA A 84 -9.27 -3.56 9.28
N ARG A 85 -8.96 -3.45 10.58
CA ARG A 85 -8.17 -4.46 11.32
C ARG A 85 -8.92 -5.77 11.51
N THR A 86 -10.23 -5.72 11.73
CA THR A 86 -11.06 -6.92 11.84
C THR A 86 -11.07 -7.68 10.53
N LEU A 87 -11.27 -6.99 9.40
CA LEU A 87 -11.20 -7.56 8.06
C LEU A 87 -9.85 -8.23 7.77
N PHE A 88 -8.76 -7.68 8.30
CA PHE A 88 -7.44 -8.28 8.16
C PHE A 88 -7.33 -9.62 8.89
N GLU A 89 -7.80 -9.70 10.14
CA GLU A 89 -7.78 -10.96 10.90
C GLU A 89 -8.72 -12.01 10.29
N GLU A 90 -9.87 -11.59 9.75
CA GLU A 90 -10.75 -12.48 8.96
C GLU A 90 -10.01 -13.07 7.75
N TRP A 91 -9.34 -12.22 6.97
CA TRP A 91 -8.53 -12.67 5.84
C TRP A 91 -7.40 -13.63 6.26
N ARG A 92 -6.74 -13.36 7.39
CA ARG A 92 -5.71 -14.27 7.93
C ARG A 92 -6.28 -15.63 8.31
N ALA A 93 -7.45 -15.65 8.96
CA ALA A 93 -8.13 -16.87 9.37
C ALA A 93 -8.52 -17.76 8.18
N LEU A 94 -8.76 -17.17 7.00
CA LEU A 94 -9.04 -17.88 5.75
C LEU A 94 -7.79 -18.48 5.07
N GLY A 95 -6.62 -18.44 5.73
CA GLY A 95 -5.39 -19.02 5.20
C GLY A 95 -4.57 -18.08 4.31
N GLY A 96 -4.92 -16.79 4.27
CA GLY A 96 -4.18 -15.76 3.51
C GLY A 96 -2.78 -15.46 4.05
N GLY A 97 -2.42 -15.98 5.23
CA GLY A 97 -1.22 -15.61 5.98
C GLY A 97 0.12 -15.78 5.26
N ARG A 98 0.21 -16.46 4.10
CA ARG A 98 1.45 -16.58 3.31
C ARG A 98 1.58 -15.60 2.14
N ASP A 99 0.61 -14.71 1.90
CA ASP A 99 0.72 -13.67 0.87
C ASP A 99 1.58 -12.49 1.38
N GLY A 100 2.87 -12.53 1.06
CA GLY A 100 3.82 -11.47 1.45
C GLY A 100 3.51 -10.10 0.83
N GLY A 101 2.89 -10.07 -0.35
CA GLY A 101 2.42 -8.84 -0.98
C GLY A 101 1.28 -8.18 -0.21
N PHE A 102 0.35 -8.98 0.32
CA PHE A 102 -0.71 -8.51 1.21
C PHE A 102 -0.11 -7.98 2.52
N TRP A 103 0.78 -8.74 3.17
CA TRP A 103 1.47 -8.30 4.38
C TRP A 103 2.18 -6.97 4.18
N CYS A 104 2.93 -6.81 3.09
CA CYS A 104 3.60 -5.55 2.77
C CYS A 104 2.64 -4.36 2.72
N ARG A 105 1.43 -4.57 2.19
CA ARG A 105 0.40 -3.53 2.11
C ARG A 105 -0.25 -3.27 3.47
N TYR A 106 -0.47 -4.30 4.27
CA TYR A 106 -1.05 -4.17 5.60
C TYR A 106 -0.10 -3.49 6.60
N VAL A 107 1.19 -3.82 6.58
CA VAL A 107 2.19 -3.13 7.42
C VAL A 107 2.28 -1.64 7.02
N LEU A 108 2.12 -1.31 5.73
CA LEU A 108 2.02 0.09 5.28
C LEU A 108 0.75 0.78 5.81
N PHE A 109 -0.38 0.06 5.88
CA PHE A 109 -1.61 0.55 6.49
C PHE A 109 -1.40 0.87 7.97
N GLU A 110 -0.81 -0.03 8.76
CA GLU A 110 -0.50 0.24 10.17
C GLU A 110 0.53 1.37 10.35
N SER A 111 1.40 1.61 9.36
CA SER A 111 2.30 2.77 9.38
C SER A 111 1.58 4.10 9.19
N ARG A 112 0.37 4.12 8.63
CA ARG A 112 -0.43 5.34 8.42
C ARG A 112 -1.41 5.59 9.55
N HIS A 113 -2.04 4.53 10.06
CA HIS A 113 -3.14 4.63 11.04
C HIS A 113 -2.79 4.10 12.44
N GLY A 114 -1.67 3.41 12.56
CA GLY A 114 -1.14 2.91 13.82
C GLY A 114 0.04 3.76 14.32
N GLY A 115 0.70 3.24 15.36
CA GLY A 115 1.94 3.79 15.87
C GLY A 115 3.12 2.86 15.58
N ALA A 116 4.34 3.34 15.84
CA ALA A 116 5.58 2.58 15.62
C ALA A 116 5.57 1.18 16.27
N ARG A 117 4.93 1.03 17.44
CA ARG A 117 4.77 -0.26 18.11
C ARG A 117 3.96 -1.25 17.27
N ARG A 118 2.77 -0.87 16.80
CA ARG A 118 1.92 -1.75 15.98
C ARG A 118 2.59 -2.12 14.66
N VAL A 119 3.27 -1.16 14.02
CA VAL A 119 4.02 -1.43 12.78
C VAL A 119 5.03 -2.55 13.00
N ARG A 120 5.78 -2.51 14.11
CA ARG A 120 6.76 -3.53 14.45
C ARG A 120 6.11 -4.86 14.76
N ASP A 121 5.08 -4.87 15.60
CA ASP A 121 4.38 -6.11 15.98
C ASP A 121 3.84 -6.84 14.73
N VAL A 122 3.23 -6.09 13.81
CA VAL A 122 2.69 -6.62 12.55
C VAL A 122 3.82 -7.00 11.59
N ALA A 123 4.92 -6.24 11.52
CA ALA A 123 6.05 -6.57 10.65
C ALA A 123 6.81 -7.82 11.10
N GLU A 124 7.04 -8.02 12.40
CA GLU A 124 7.62 -9.26 12.93
C GLU A 124 6.69 -10.44 12.66
N THR A 125 5.38 -10.26 12.82
CA THR A 125 4.38 -11.29 12.46
C THR A 125 4.43 -11.61 10.97
N ALA A 126 4.58 -10.61 10.10
CA ALA A 126 4.70 -10.80 8.65
C ALA A 126 5.96 -11.59 8.28
N VAL A 127 7.11 -11.26 8.89
CA VAL A 127 8.36 -11.99 8.69
C VAL A 127 8.24 -13.45 9.14
N ALA A 128 7.60 -13.70 10.28
CA ALA A 128 7.36 -15.06 10.77
C ALA A 128 6.42 -15.86 9.84
N ALA A 129 5.45 -15.20 9.21
CA ALA A 129 4.50 -15.84 8.32
C ALA A 129 5.06 -16.08 6.90
N CYS A 130 5.97 -15.21 6.44
CA CYS A 130 6.62 -15.25 5.13
C CYS A 130 8.15 -15.15 5.28
N PRO A 131 8.82 -16.15 5.90
CA PRO A 131 10.26 -16.09 6.17
C PRO A 131 11.10 -16.10 4.89
N ASP A 132 10.61 -16.77 3.84
CA ASP A 132 11.33 -16.91 2.56
C ASP A 132 11.03 -15.77 1.58
N ASP A 133 10.25 -14.76 1.97
CA ASP A 133 9.94 -13.61 1.13
C ASP A 133 10.84 -12.40 1.46
N PRO A 134 11.84 -12.08 0.60
CA PRO A 134 12.73 -10.95 0.83
C PRO A 134 11.98 -9.61 0.79
N ALA A 135 10.85 -9.50 0.08
CA ALA A 135 10.10 -8.25 -0.02
C ALA A 135 9.47 -7.84 1.33
N VAL A 136 9.02 -8.81 2.12
CA VAL A 136 8.50 -8.58 3.48
C VAL A 136 9.59 -8.02 4.40
N HIS A 137 10.80 -8.59 4.31
CA HIS A 137 11.97 -8.14 5.08
C HIS A 137 12.41 -6.72 4.68
N ALA A 138 12.51 -6.46 3.36
CA ALA A 138 12.80 -5.13 2.85
C ALA A 138 11.76 -4.10 3.31
N LYS A 139 10.47 -4.47 3.29
CA LYS A 139 9.38 -3.59 3.74
C LYS A 139 9.54 -3.20 5.20
N TYR A 140 9.86 -4.15 6.08
CA TYR A 140 10.07 -3.87 7.49
C TYR A 140 11.25 -2.91 7.71
N ALA A 141 12.41 -3.18 7.08
CA ALA A 141 13.58 -2.30 7.18
C ALA A 141 13.27 -0.88 6.67
N LYS A 142 12.58 -0.75 5.54
CA LYS A 142 12.14 0.54 4.97
C LYS A 142 11.21 1.31 5.91
N LEU A 143 10.36 0.62 6.66
CA LEU A 143 9.48 1.29 7.62
C LEU A 143 10.22 1.79 8.85
N GLU A 144 11.21 1.07 9.37
CA GLU A 144 12.06 1.60 10.45
C GLU A 144 12.87 2.83 9.99
N LEU A 145 13.34 2.84 8.73
CA LEU A 145 13.95 4.05 8.14
C LEU A 145 12.95 5.22 8.08
N ARG A 146 11.70 4.96 7.69
CA ARG A 146 10.65 5.98 7.64
C ARG A 146 10.30 6.53 9.03
N LEU A 147 10.42 5.71 10.07
CA LEU A 147 10.25 6.10 11.47
C LEU A 147 11.47 6.83 12.04
N GLY A 148 12.58 6.93 11.28
CA GLY A 148 13.82 7.59 11.71
C GLY A 148 14.75 6.72 12.53
N HIS A 149 14.48 5.41 12.67
CA HIS A 149 15.31 4.49 13.43
C HIS A 149 16.28 3.73 12.50
N GLU A 150 17.31 4.43 12.01
CA GLU A 150 18.28 3.84 11.08
C GLU A 150 18.97 2.59 11.67
N ASP A 151 19.39 2.63 12.94
CA ASP A 151 20.06 1.50 13.59
C ASP A 151 19.20 0.23 13.58
N ARG A 152 17.89 0.40 13.86
CA ARG A 152 16.94 -0.72 13.83
C ARG A 152 16.75 -1.24 12.41
N ALA A 153 16.63 -0.35 11.42
CA ALA A 153 16.51 -0.76 10.03
C ALA A 153 17.69 -1.63 9.58
N PHE A 154 18.91 -1.27 9.97
CA PHE A 154 20.10 -2.07 9.66
C PHE A 154 20.16 -3.37 10.47
N ALA A 155 19.66 -3.40 11.71
CA ALA A 155 19.52 -4.64 12.46
C ALA A 155 18.52 -5.60 11.79
N VAL A 156 17.39 -5.09 11.28
CA VAL A 156 16.42 -5.88 10.51
C VAL A 156 17.05 -6.38 9.21
N LEU A 157 17.76 -5.51 8.46
CA LEU A 157 18.46 -5.91 7.24
C LEU A 157 19.51 -6.98 7.52
N GLY A 158 20.30 -6.85 8.59
CA GLY A 158 21.29 -7.86 9.00
C GLY A 158 20.66 -9.22 9.31
N ARG A 159 19.52 -9.25 10.01
CA ARG A 159 18.74 -10.48 10.23
C ARG A 159 18.25 -11.09 8.91
N ALA A 160 17.74 -10.25 7.99
CA ALA A 160 17.29 -10.71 6.68
C ALA A 160 18.46 -11.34 5.88
N LEU A 161 19.62 -10.67 5.82
CA LEU A 161 20.79 -11.20 5.12
C LEU A 161 21.26 -12.54 5.70
N ALA A 162 21.18 -12.73 7.02
CA ALA A 162 21.48 -14.01 7.64
C ALA A 162 20.47 -15.11 7.27
N ALA A 163 19.18 -14.77 7.13
CA ALA A 163 18.14 -15.69 6.70
C ALA A 163 18.35 -16.13 5.23
N PHE A 164 18.67 -15.19 4.34
CA PHE A 164 18.92 -15.43 2.92
C PHE A 164 20.39 -15.75 2.58
N LYS A 165 21.17 -16.30 3.53
CA LYS A 165 22.61 -16.57 3.34
C LYS A 165 22.97 -17.42 2.12
N SER A 166 22.04 -18.25 1.66
CA SER A 166 22.23 -19.15 0.53
C SER A 166 21.76 -18.55 -0.81
N ASP A 167 21.14 -17.38 -0.78
CA ASP A 167 20.58 -16.70 -1.94
C ASP A 167 21.24 -15.32 -2.12
N ALA A 168 22.35 -15.32 -2.85
CA ALA A 168 23.13 -14.10 -3.10
C ALA A 168 22.32 -13.03 -3.86
N ALA A 169 21.44 -13.44 -4.77
CA ALA A 169 20.60 -12.52 -5.53
C ALA A 169 19.58 -11.82 -4.62
N ALA A 170 18.95 -12.56 -3.70
CA ALA A 170 18.06 -11.97 -2.71
C ALA A 170 18.81 -11.03 -1.75
N GLN A 171 20.02 -11.39 -1.32
CA GLN A 171 20.84 -10.53 -0.47
C GLN A 171 21.22 -9.21 -1.16
N GLU A 172 21.67 -9.27 -2.41
CA GLU A 172 22.01 -8.07 -3.21
C GLU A 172 20.78 -7.18 -3.38
N TRP A 173 19.65 -7.76 -3.79
CA TRP A 173 18.40 -7.04 -3.94
C TRP A 173 17.93 -6.37 -2.63
N LEU A 174 17.99 -7.08 -1.50
CA LEU A 174 17.64 -6.54 -0.18
C LEU A 174 18.47 -5.30 0.19
N VAL A 175 19.79 -5.38 -0.03
CA VAL A 175 20.72 -4.28 0.27
C VAL A 175 20.41 -3.07 -0.61
N ASP A 176 20.25 -3.28 -1.90
CA ASP A 176 19.97 -2.20 -2.86
C ASP A 176 18.63 -1.53 -2.61
N GLU A 177 17.59 -2.32 -2.34
CA GLU A 177 16.24 -1.82 -2.08
C GLU A 177 16.19 -0.96 -0.79
N VAL A 178 16.87 -1.39 0.28
CA VAL A 178 16.90 -0.64 1.55
C VAL A 178 17.80 0.60 1.45
N ARG A 179 18.98 0.49 0.83
CA ARG A 179 19.88 1.64 0.62
C ARG A 179 19.27 2.68 -0.30
N GLY A 180 18.72 2.25 -1.43
CA GLY A 180 18.04 3.13 -2.37
C GLY A 180 16.89 3.89 -1.72
N TYR A 181 16.12 3.23 -0.85
CA TYR A 181 15.06 3.89 -0.08
C TYR A 181 15.58 4.92 0.92
N ARG A 182 16.64 4.58 1.68
CA ARG A 182 17.29 5.53 2.62
C ARG A 182 17.78 6.78 1.90
N ASP A 183 18.44 6.59 0.76
CA ASP A 183 19.02 7.69 0.00
C ASP A 183 17.93 8.56 -0.66
N ALA A 184 16.81 7.95 -1.05
CA ALA A 184 15.60 8.69 -1.45
C ALA A 184 15.03 9.53 -0.30
N LEU A 185 14.91 8.97 0.91
CA LEU A 185 14.45 9.73 2.10
C LEU A 185 15.35 10.92 2.41
N ARG A 186 16.68 10.74 2.33
CA ARG A 186 17.66 11.82 2.52
C ARG A 186 17.51 12.91 1.47
N ARG A 187 17.35 12.56 0.19
CA ARG A 187 17.08 13.52 -0.89
C ARG A 187 15.76 14.28 -0.68
N HIS A 188 14.69 13.62 -0.26
CA HIS A 188 13.42 14.29 0.04
C HIS A 188 13.52 15.24 1.24
N SER A 189 14.26 14.85 2.29
CA SER A 189 14.55 15.72 3.43
C SER A 189 15.37 16.96 3.02
N LEU A 190 16.40 16.77 2.19
CA LEU A 190 17.21 17.85 1.64
C LEU A 190 16.40 18.76 0.72
N ASN A 191 15.55 18.22 -0.15
CA ASN A 191 14.68 19.01 -1.02
C ASN A 191 13.60 19.77 -0.25
N GLY A 192 13.09 19.21 0.85
CA GLY A 192 12.20 19.90 1.79
C GLY A 192 12.90 21.07 2.49
N ARG A 193 14.15 20.86 2.94
CA ARG A 193 15.00 21.92 3.52
C ARG A 193 15.37 22.99 2.49
N LEU A 194 15.74 22.62 1.26
CA LEU A 194 16.04 23.56 0.19
C LEU A 194 14.82 24.38 -0.20
N ARG A 195 13.61 23.81 -0.27
CA ARG A 195 12.36 24.57 -0.46
C ARG A 195 12.08 25.53 0.70
N SER A 196 12.37 25.12 1.94
CA SER A 196 12.28 26.00 3.11
C SER A 196 13.29 27.15 3.03
N CYS A 197 14.54 26.88 2.64
CA CYS A 197 15.57 27.89 2.43
C CYS A 197 15.23 28.82 1.25
N TYR A 198 14.70 28.31 0.14
CA TYR A 198 14.22 29.11 -1.00
C TYR A 198 13.04 30.03 -0.63
N ARG A 199 12.27 29.70 0.42
CA ARG A 199 11.22 30.58 0.93
C ARG A 199 11.78 31.74 1.76
N VAL A 200 12.91 31.53 2.42
CA VAL A 200 13.65 32.55 3.18
C VAL A 200 14.50 33.43 2.25
N ILE A 201 14.97 32.88 1.13
CA ILE A 201 15.74 33.59 0.09
C ILE A 201 14.78 33.99 -1.05
N LYS A 202 13.84 34.90 -0.79
CA LYS A 202 13.25 35.67 -1.91
C LYS A 202 14.28 36.75 -2.30
N PRO A 203 14.74 36.80 -3.57
CA PRO A 203 15.62 37.87 -4.00
C PRO A 203 14.86 39.20 -3.97
N CYS A 204 15.50 40.22 -3.40
CA CYS A 204 15.16 41.62 -3.60
C CYS A 204 14.90 41.88 -5.09
N ARG A 205 13.86 42.69 -5.39
CA ARG A 205 13.55 43.16 -6.76
C ARG A 205 14.84 43.52 -7.51
N PRO A 206 15.09 43.00 -8.71
CA PRO A 206 16.26 43.40 -9.48
C PRO A 206 16.17 44.91 -9.79
N PRO A 207 17.29 45.66 -9.74
CA PRO A 207 17.30 47.10 -9.95
C PRO A 207 16.83 47.46 -11.38
N HIS A 208 16.13 48.59 -11.51
CA HIS A 208 15.59 49.08 -12.78
C HIS A 208 16.71 49.28 -13.83
N GLY A 209 16.55 48.64 -15.00
CA GLY A 209 17.46 48.79 -16.15
C GLY A 209 17.88 47.47 -16.84
N TYR A 210 17.61 46.32 -16.22
CA TYR A 210 17.97 44.99 -16.74
C TYR A 210 17.40 44.66 -18.13
N GLU A 211 16.30 45.28 -18.54
CA GLU A 211 15.63 44.97 -19.82
C GLU A 211 16.38 45.46 -21.06
N ARG A 212 17.39 46.34 -20.94
CA ARG A 212 18.16 46.83 -22.11
C ARG A 212 19.28 45.91 -22.58
N LEU A 213 19.55 44.82 -21.87
CA LEU A 213 20.65 43.90 -22.20
C LEU A 213 20.21 42.65 -23.00
N LEU A 214 18.93 42.51 -23.32
CA LEU A 214 18.39 41.33 -24.03
C LEU A 214 17.93 41.62 -25.47
N SER A 215 18.16 42.83 -25.99
CA SER A 215 17.93 43.17 -27.39
C SER A 215 19.26 43.42 -28.11
N VAL A 216 19.99 42.33 -28.41
CA VAL A 216 20.97 42.24 -29.52
C VAL A 216 20.77 40.89 -30.19
#